data_AF-A0A8G1N2T0-F1
#
_entry.id   AF-A0A8G1N2T0-F1
#
_cell.length_a   1.000
_cell.length_b   1.000
_cell.length_c   1.000
_cell.angle_alpha   90.00
_cell.angle_beta   90.00
_cell.angle_gamma   90.00
#
_symmetry.space_group_name_H-M   'P 1'
#
loop_
_entity.id
_entity.type
_entity.pdbx_description
1 polymer ?
#
loop_
_entity_poly.entity_id
_entity_poly.type
_entity_poly.pdbx_seq_one_letter_code
_entity_poly.pdbx_strand_id
1 'polypeptide(L)'
;MVNEPVQPMAQVVNLGPPAQMYGSLAAVLAGFAFTALILYLERQDGPGRRKPELGPSAKYAHINAASIVKTLFYAMCALTVCAFLYSRLAGETELSSRVLLGLSLYGMVLGPAVLSLFYALNLVMVTHPTTRSSAEATRWVVAAAGPAVVVGMLADLLDSAWQQGCNGACPQWMSPRWWSFGLLVAFVLGGLLLTVPALQRAQRLRKAIRRLQHRTAVQSAADFLLPRPHLPALITLGLASAIGIGSLWARGIAVGAHEGLDPRIWVHPVLILTATVMAIFAFATGSVLDPAPTKSLGRSMVDGHELEFRAVVRLPRVRVVDVKTGEVLGTVVGLASRRPKLRPWDARGARWIQKNREKEGAGPARVCAAAGELWREYERRR
;
A
#
# COMPACT_ATOMS: atom_id res chain seq x y z
N MET A 1 -31.96 51.96 -12.18
CA MET A 1 -30.91 50.93 -12.41
C MET A 1 -30.04 50.93 -11.16
N VAL A 2 -30.27 49.95 -10.29
CA VAL A 2 -29.48 49.80 -9.05
C VAL A 2 -28.24 49.03 -9.46
N ASN A 3 -27.07 49.66 -9.33
CA ASN A 3 -25.79 48.96 -9.42
C ASN A 3 -25.77 47.93 -8.28
N GLU A 4 -26.09 46.68 -8.58
CA GLU A 4 -25.75 45.59 -7.67
C GLU A 4 -24.25 45.70 -7.42
N PRO A 5 -23.81 45.90 -6.16
CA PRO A 5 -22.40 45.85 -5.86
C PRO A 5 -21.94 44.47 -6.30
N VAL A 6 -21.10 44.43 -7.34
CA VAL A 6 -20.36 43.24 -7.73
C VAL A 6 -19.61 42.84 -6.48
N GLN A 7 -20.20 41.92 -5.70
CA GLN A 7 -19.56 41.34 -4.55
C GLN A 7 -18.22 40.84 -5.07
N PRO A 8 -17.10 41.19 -4.44
CA PRO A 8 -15.81 40.72 -4.90
C PRO A 8 -15.86 39.20 -4.81
N MET A 9 -16.06 38.53 -5.95
CA MET A 9 -15.92 37.08 -6.15
C MET A 9 -14.46 36.62 -5.93
N ALA A 10 -13.67 37.44 -5.25
CA ALA A 10 -12.24 37.42 -5.11
C ALA A 10 -11.80 37.33 -3.63
N GLN A 11 -12.63 36.78 -2.75
CA GLN A 11 -12.04 35.81 -1.81
C GLN A 11 -11.71 34.53 -2.59
N VAL A 12 -10.79 34.69 -3.56
CA VAL A 12 -10.02 33.60 -4.12
C VAL A 12 -9.51 32.84 -2.92
N VAL A 13 -9.97 31.60 -2.75
CA VAL A 13 -9.51 30.75 -1.66
C VAL A 13 -8.00 30.78 -1.71
N ASN A 14 -7.41 31.47 -0.72
CA ASN A 14 -5.98 31.67 -0.70
C ASN A 14 -5.37 30.34 -0.31
N LEU A 15 -5.12 29.49 -1.30
CA LEU A 15 -4.49 28.18 -1.14
C LEU A 15 -3.01 28.33 -0.74
N GLY A 16 -2.47 29.55 -0.69
CA GLY A 16 -1.07 29.84 -0.38
C GLY A 16 -0.69 29.44 1.04
N PRO A 17 -1.33 30.01 2.08
CA PRO A 17 -1.03 29.63 3.46
C PRO A 17 -1.22 28.13 3.74
N PRO A 18 -2.32 27.46 3.31
CA PRO A 18 -2.43 26.01 3.44
C PRO A 18 -1.33 25.24 2.69
N ALA A 19 -1.00 25.63 1.46
CA ALA A 19 0.05 24.98 0.68
C ALA A 19 1.43 25.08 1.35
N GLN A 20 1.77 26.25 1.91
CA GLN A 20 3.02 26.43 2.67
C GLN A 20 3.06 25.54 3.92
N MET A 21 1.95 25.44 4.66
CA MET A 21 1.85 24.58 5.84
C MET A 21 2.00 23.09 5.48
N TYR A 22 1.36 22.63 4.41
CA TYR A 22 1.51 21.23 3.97
C TYR A 22 2.88 20.94 3.37
N GLY A 23 3.49 21.91 2.69
CA GLY A 23 4.86 21.82 2.22
C GLY A 23 5.88 21.69 3.35
N SER A 24 5.74 22.49 4.42
CA SER A 24 6.61 22.40 5.59
C SER A 24 6.41 21.10 6.36
N LEU A 25 5.16 20.66 6.55
CA LEU A 25 4.84 19.36 7.14
C LEU A 25 5.49 18.21 6.35
N ALA A 26 5.39 18.22 5.03
CA ALA A 26 6.01 17.22 4.18
C ALA A 26 7.53 17.20 4.32
N ALA A 27 8.18 18.36 4.36
CA ALA A 27 9.63 18.48 4.57
C ALA A 27 10.06 17.94 5.94
N VAL A 28 9.31 18.26 7.00
CA VAL A 28 9.57 17.75 8.36
C VAL A 28 9.45 16.23 8.40
N LEU A 29 8.39 15.66 7.81
CA LEU A 29 8.20 14.21 7.75
C LEU A 29 9.27 13.52 6.90
N ALA A 30 9.76 14.16 5.83
CA ALA A 30 10.89 13.65 5.05
C ALA A 30 12.16 13.57 5.91
N GLY A 31 12.43 14.61 6.72
CA GLY A 31 13.51 14.60 7.72
C GLY A 31 13.38 13.44 8.72
N PHE A 32 12.19 13.23 9.27
CA PHE A 32 11.93 12.08 10.15
C PHE A 32 12.16 10.73 9.47
N ALA A 33 11.72 10.59 8.21
CA ALA A 33 11.94 9.38 7.41
C ALA A 33 13.45 9.13 7.19
N PHE A 34 14.22 10.19 6.91
CA PHE A 34 15.67 10.12 6.78
C PHE A 34 16.34 9.69 8.09
N THR A 35 16.01 10.34 9.22
CA THR A 35 16.57 9.98 10.53
C THR A 35 16.22 8.54 10.91
N ALA A 36 14.97 8.11 10.69
CA ALA A 36 14.56 6.73 10.94
C ALA A 36 15.33 5.72 10.07
N LEU A 37 15.64 6.08 8.82
CA LEU A 37 16.45 5.27 7.91
C LEU A 37 17.89 5.13 8.43
N ILE A 38 18.55 6.23 8.82
CA ILE A 38 19.92 6.19 9.35
C ILE A 38 19.99 5.36 10.63
N LEU A 39 19.10 5.62 11.59
CA LEU A 39 19.03 4.85 12.85
C LEU A 39 18.75 3.37 12.59
N TYR A 40 17.93 3.05 11.58
CA TYR A 40 17.69 1.67 11.19
C TYR A 40 18.97 1.02 10.64
N LEU A 41 19.69 1.68 9.73
CA LEU A 41 20.93 1.19 9.12
C LEU A 41 22.04 0.99 10.16
N GLU A 42 22.29 1.98 11.02
CA GLU A 42 23.28 1.87 12.11
C GLU A 42 22.99 0.67 13.02
N ARG A 43 21.71 0.45 13.32
CA ARG A 43 21.28 -0.71 14.11
C ARG A 43 21.45 -2.03 13.35
N GLN A 44 21.37 -2.04 12.03
CA GLN A 44 21.64 -3.23 11.22
C GLN A 44 23.14 -3.57 11.17
N ASP A 45 24.04 -2.59 11.26
CA ASP A 45 25.49 -2.79 11.08
C ASP A 45 26.27 -3.00 12.40
N GLY A 46 25.60 -2.95 13.56
CA GLY A 46 26.23 -3.08 14.86
C GLY A 46 26.93 -4.44 15.11
N PRO A 47 28.15 -4.46 15.69
CA PRO A 47 28.99 -5.67 15.87
C PRO A 47 28.44 -6.72 16.86
N GLY A 48 27.30 -6.46 17.50
CA GLY A 48 26.61 -7.39 18.40
C GLY A 48 25.39 -8.07 17.78
N ARG A 49 25.24 -8.04 16.45
CA ARG A 49 24.06 -8.58 15.76
C ARG A 49 24.00 -10.09 15.91
N ARG A 50 23.37 -10.54 17.02
CA ARG A 50 22.83 -11.89 17.12
C ARG A 50 21.98 -12.07 15.86
N LYS A 51 22.39 -13.02 14.99
CA LYS A 51 21.50 -13.56 13.95
C LYS A 51 20.15 -13.71 14.64
N PRO A 52 19.06 -13.13 14.11
CA PRO A 52 17.77 -13.23 14.76
C PRO A 52 17.59 -14.71 15.04
N GLU A 53 17.66 -15.07 16.33
CA GLU A 53 17.38 -16.45 16.71
C GLU A 53 16.05 -16.75 16.03
N LEU A 54 15.98 -17.92 15.37
CA LEU A 54 14.79 -18.42 14.67
C LEU A 54 13.65 -18.61 15.69
N GLY A 55 13.21 -17.51 16.28
CA GLY A 55 12.16 -17.41 17.25
C GLY A 55 10.83 -17.49 16.51
N PRO A 56 9.76 -17.86 17.24
CA PRO A 56 8.54 -18.46 16.69
C PRO A 56 7.70 -17.59 15.74
N SER A 57 8.11 -16.38 15.38
CA SER A 57 7.33 -15.54 14.46
C SER A 57 7.78 -15.69 13.02
N ALA A 58 7.66 -16.93 12.54
CA ALA A 58 7.80 -17.25 11.13
C ALA A 58 6.75 -16.57 10.23
N LYS A 59 5.79 -15.84 10.83
CA LYS A 59 4.77 -15.01 10.17
C LYS A 59 5.36 -13.85 9.37
N TYR A 60 6.45 -13.23 9.83
CA TYR A 60 7.03 -12.00 9.23
C TYR A 60 8.39 -12.24 8.55
N ALA A 61 8.76 -13.50 8.31
CA ALA A 61 10.04 -13.87 7.71
C ALA A 61 10.23 -13.33 6.27
N HIS A 62 9.15 -12.94 5.59
CA HIS A 62 9.21 -12.32 4.26
C HIS A 62 9.65 -10.85 4.26
N ILE A 63 9.68 -10.20 5.43
CA ILE A 63 10.03 -8.78 5.55
C ILE A 63 11.55 -8.66 5.76
N ASN A 64 12.26 -8.44 4.65
CA ASN A 64 13.71 -8.22 4.67
C ASN A 64 14.07 -6.78 5.08
N ALA A 65 15.20 -6.61 5.76
CA ALA A 65 15.72 -5.29 6.14
C ALA A 65 15.90 -4.33 4.94
N ALA A 66 16.39 -4.87 3.81
CA ALA A 66 16.52 -4.12 2.57
C ALA A 66 15.16 -3.57 2.06
N SER A 67 14.07 -4.29 2.31
CA SER A 67 12.74 -3.81 1.93
C SER A 67 12.25 -2.67 2.82
N ILE A 68 12.58 -2.71 4.12
CA ILE A 68 12.26 -1.62 5.06
C ILE A 68 13.01 -0.35 4.64
N VAL A 69 14.32 -0.48 4.38
CA VAL A 69 15.18 0.60 3.87
C VAL A 69 14.60 1.21 2.59
N LYS A 70 14.23 0.38 1.60
CA LYS A 70 13.59 0.86 0.36
C LYS A 70 12.28 1.60 0.64
N THR A 71 11.45 1.10 1.55
CA THR A 71 10.16 1.72 1.88
C THR A 71 10.35 3.09 2.52
N LEU A 72 11.27 3.21 3.50
CA LEU A 72 11.64 4.48 4.13
C LEU A 72 12.21 5.46 3.11
N PHE A 73 13.11 5.01 2.25
CA PHE A 73 13.72 5.84 1.21
C PHE A 73 12.67 6.35 0.20
N TYR A 74 11.77 5.49 -0.27
CA TYR A 74 10.69 5.90 -1.17
C TYR A 74 9.71 6.86 -0.50
N ALA A 75 9.37 6.65 0.77
CA ALA A 75 8.53 7.59 1.53
C ALA A 75 9.21 8.95 1.67
N MET A 76 10.50 8.98 2.03
CA MET A 76 11.32 10.19 2.10
C MET A 76 11.32 10.94 0.76
N CYS A 77 11.66 10.26 -0.33
CA CYS A 77 11.67 10.88 -1.66
C CYS A 77 10.29 11.42 -2.06
N ALA A 78 9.21 10.66 -1.81
CA ALA A 78 7.85 11.10 -2.12
C ALA A 78 7.46 12.35 -1.32
N LEU A 79 7.82 12.41 -0.03
CA LEU A 79 7.58 13.58 0.83
C LEU A 79 8.41 14.79 0.40
N THR A 80 9.67 14.60 0.00
CA THR A 80 10.52 15.67 -0.55
C THR A 80 9.95 16.22 -1.86
N VAL A 81 9.56 15.36 -2.79
CA VAL A 81 8.88 15.77 -4.04
C VAL A 81 7.58 16.52 -3.71
N CYS A 82 6.81 16.01 -2.74
CA CYS A 82 5.59 16.66 -2.28
C CYS A 82 5.86 18.08 -1.74
N ALA A 83 6.88 18.25 -0.90
CA ALA A 83 7.28 19.55 -0.38
C ALA A 83 7.62 20.54 -1.50
N PHE A 84 8.41 20.12 -2.50
CA PHE A 84 8.71 20.96 -3.65
C PHE A 84 7.48 21.34 -4.46
N LEU A 85 6.56 20.40 -4.68
CA LEU A 85 5.33 20.66 -5.43
C LEU A 85 4.40 21.60 -4.65
N TYR A 86 4.36 21.53 -3.32
CA TYR A 86 3.63 22.50 -2.49
C TYR A 86 4.27 23.89 -2.49
N SER A 87 5.60 23.98 -2.44
CA SER A 87 6.30 25.26 -2.60
C SER A 87 5.99 25.89 -3.96
N ARG A 88 5.94 25.07 -5.02
CA ARG A 88 5.52 25.53 -6.35
C ARG A 88 4.06 25.97 -6.36
N LEU A 89 3.16 25.22 -5.73
CA LEU A 89 1.74 25.57 -5.62
C LEU A 89 1.54 26.91 -4.91
N ALA A 90 2.39 27.24 -3.94
CA ALA A 90 2.36 28.52 -3.24
C ALA A 90 2.73 29.70 -4.16
N GLY A 91 3.58 29.48 -5.16
CA GLY A 91 4.00 30.49 -6.15
C GLY A 91 3.18 30.55 -7.44
N GLU A 92 2.16 29.67 -7.61
CA GLU A 92 1.30 29.67 -8.79
C GLU A 92 0.25 30.79 -8.71
N THR A 93 0.22 31.66 -9.73
CA THR A 93 -0.73 32.78 -9.81
C THR A 93 -2.03 32.38 -10.51
N GLU A 94 -1.99 31.41 -11.41
CA GLU A 94 -3.14 30.94 -12.18
C GLU A 94 -4.07 30.04 -11.35
N LEU A 95 -5.32 30.47 -11.16
CA LEU A 95 -6.29 29.80 -10.28
C LEU A 95 -6.56 28.35 -10.67
N SER A 96 -6.82 28.08 -11.95
CA SER A 96 -7.24 26.75 -12.43
C SER A 96 -6.11 25.72 -12.29
N SER A 97 -4.87 26.11 -12.65
CA SER A 97 -3.68 25.29 -12.44
C SER A 97 -3.45 25.01 -10.96
N ARG A 98 -3.62 26.04 -10.12
CA ARG A 98 -3.45 25.95 -8.67
C ARG A 98 -4.45 25.00 -8.02
N VAL A 99 -5.72 25.04 -8.40
CA VAL A 99 -6.74 24.14 -7.83
C VAL A 99 -6.46 22.68 -8.23
N LEU A 100 -6.19 22.41 -9.51
CA LEU A 100 -5.89 21.06 -9.98
C LEU A 100 -4.62 20.48 -9.34
N LEU A 101 -3.56 21.28 -9.26
CA LEU A 101 -2.32 20.89 -8.59
C LEU A 101 -2.55 20.68 -7.08
N GLY A 102 -3.29 21.56 -6.40
CA GLY A 102 -3.64 21.41 -4.99
C GLY A 102 -4.40 20.11 -4.70
N LEU A 103 -5.44 19.82 -5.48
CA LEU A 103 -6.24 18.59 -5.32
C LEU A 103 -5.42 17.33 -5.54
N SER A 104 -4.56 17.33 -6.56
CA SER A 104 -3.71 16.17 -6.88
C SER A 104 -2.61 15.94 -5.82
N LEU A 105 -1.97 17.00 -5.34
CA LEU A 105 -0.94 16.90 -4.30
C LEU A 105 -1.49 16.42 -2.97
N TYR A 106 -2.68 16.88 -2.60
CA TYR A 106 -3.28 16.54 -1.33
C TYR A 106 -3.65 15.05 -1.25
N GLY A 107 -4.48 14.59 -2.20
CA GLY A 107 -5.02 13.23 -2.18
C GLY A 107 -4.04 12.15 -2.65
N MET A 108 -3.35 12.39 -3.76
CA MET A 108 -2.60 11.34 -4.46
C MET A 108 -1.12 11.30 -4.11
N VAL A 109 -0.57 12.35 -3.49
CA VAL A 109 0.85 12.44 -3.16
C VAL A 109 1.06 12.46 -1.65
N LEU A 110 0.61 13.52 -0.97
CA LEU A 110 0.86 13.72 0.45
C LEU A 110 0.28 12.58 1.30
N GLY A 111 -1.00 12.28 1.14
CA GLY A 111 -1.68 11.21 1.86
C GLY A 111 -0.93 9.87 1.79
N PRO A 112 -0.76 9.25 0.61
CA PRO A 112 -0.03 7.99 0.49
C PRO A 112 1.45 8.07 0.91
N ALA A 113 2.11 9.23 0.81
CA ALA A 113 3.50 9.37 1.27
C ALA A 113 3.61 9.32 2.79
N VAL A 114 2.70 10.02 3.49
CA VAL A 114 2.58 9.94 4.95
C VAL A 114 2.21 8.53 5.40
N LEU A 115 1.25 7.89 4.72
CA LEU A 115 0.88 6.51 5.01
C LEU A 115 2.02 5.52 4.73
N SER A 116 2.83 5.76 3.71
CA SER A 116 4.04 4.96 3.41
C SER A 116 5.07 5.05 4.52
N LEU A 117 5.24 6.23 5.14
CA LEU A 117 6.11 6.40 6.30
C LEU A 117 5.58 5.61 7.52
N PHE A 118 4.30 5.76 7.86
CA PHE A 118 3.68 4.99 8.96
C PHE A 118 3.72 3.48 8.71
N TYR A 119 3.52 3.06 7.47
CA TYR A 119 3.66 1.68 7.06
C TYR A 119 5.09 1.18 7.25
N ALA A 120 6.10 1.95 6.84
CA ALA A 120 7.50 1.58 7.03
C ALA A 120 7.86 1.44 8.51
N LEU A 121 7.37 2.33 9.37
CA LEU A 121 7.53 2.22 10.82
C LEU A 121 6.84 0.96 11.36
N ASN A 122 5.65 0.63 10.87
CA ASN A 122 4.96 -0.59 11.26
C ASN A 122 5.77 -1.84 10.84
N LEU A 123 6.41 -1.84 9.65
CA LEU A 123 7.33 -2.90 9.21
C LEU A 123 8.54 -3.04 10.16
N VAL A 124 9.13 -1.92 10.61
CA VAL A 124 10.19 -1.96 11.62
C VAL A 124 9.68 -2.59 12.92
N MET A 125 8.49 -2.20 13.38
CA MET A 125 7.95 -2.69 14.65
C MET A 125 7.54 -4.17 14.60
N VAL A 126 6.94 -4.67 13.53
CA VAL A 126 6.57 -6.11 13.43
C VAL A 126 7.79 -7.03 13.42
N THR A 127 8.93 -6.55 12.92
CA THR A 127 10.18 -7.33 12.88
C THR A 127 10.87 -7.41 14.25
N HIS A 128 10.55 -6.50 15.18
CA HIS A 128 11.14 -6.51 16.52
C HIS A 128 10.22 -7.17 17.55
N PRO A 129 10.69 -8.14 18.37
CA PRO A 129 9.83 -8.91 19.25
C PRO A 129 9.12 -8.07 20.31
N THR A 130 9.78 -7.03 20.84
CA THR A 130 9.20 -6.17 21.90
C THR A 130 8.11 -5.22 21.41
N THR A 131 8.15 -4.79 20.14
CA THR A 131 7.20 -3.81 19.60
C THR A 131 6.15 -4.45 18.69
N ARG A 132 6.25 -5.76 18.42
CA ARG A 132 5.33 -6.49 17.55
C ARG A 132 3.87 -6.37 17.96
N SER A 133 3.57 -6.53 19.26
CA SER A 133 2.18 -6.42 19.74
C SER A 133 1.59 -5.03 19.48
N SER A 134 2.40 -3.98 19.67
CA SER A 134 1.99 -2.61 19.34
C SER A 134 1.81 -2.42 17.83
N ALA A 135 2.67 -3.02 17.01
CA ALA A 135 2.54 -2.99 15.54
C ALA A 135 1.24 -3.65 15.06
N GLU A 136 0.90 -4.81 15.63
CA GLU A 136 -0.35 -5.52 15.36
C GLU A 136 -1.58 -4.71 15.80
N ALA A 137 -1.51 -4.03 16.94
CA ALA A 137 -2.58 -3.16 17.43
C ALA A 137 -2.75 -1.89 16.59
N THR A 138 -1.69 -1.39 15.95
CA THR A 138 -1.70 -0.14 15.17
C THR A 138 -1.89 -0.37 13.66
N ARG A 139 -1.92 -1.61 13.18
CA ARG A 139 -2.05 -1.92 11.74
C ARG A 139 -3.30 -1.34 11.07
N TRP A 140 -4.41 -1.23 11.82
CA TRP A 140 -5.67 -0.68 11.30
C TRP A 140 -5.54 0.83 11.00
N VAL A 141 -4.62 1.53 11.67
CA VAL A 141 -4.35 2.94 11.40
C VAL A 141 -3.85 3.10 9.97
N VAL A 142 -2.90 2.27 9.54
CA VAL A 142 -2.30 2.36 8.20
C VAL A 142 -3.24 1.81 7.11
N ALA A 143 -3.94 0.72 7.41
CA ALA A 143 -4.74 0.01 6.41
C ALA A 143 -6.22 0.46 6.35
N ALA A 144 -6.72 1.21 7.32
CA ALA A 144 -8.13 1.63 7.38
C ALA A 144 -8.29 3.14 7.67
N ALA A 145 -7.83 3.58 8.85
CA ALA A 145 -8.08 4.95 9.31
C ALA A 145 -7.37 5.98 8.45
N GLY A 146 -6.11 5.73 8.12
CA GLY A 146 -5.27 6.60 7.30
C GLY A 146 -5.88 6.88 5.92
N PRO A 147 -6.18 5.85 5.11
CA PRO A 147 -6.90 6.01 3.84
C PRO A 147 -8.22 6.77 3.98
N ALA A 148 -8.99 6.50 5.03
CA ALA A 148 -10.26 7.18 5.30
C ALA A 148 -10.06 8.69 5.60
N VAL A 149 -9.05 9.04 6.40
CA VAL A 149 -8.69 10.43 6.70
C VAL A 149 -8.23 11.17 5.44
N VAL A 150 -7.38 10.54 4.61
CA VAL A 150 -6.92 11.14 3.35
C VAL A 150 -8.10 11.42 2.42
N VAL A 151 -9.02 10.47 2.26
CA VAL A 151 -10.22 10.65 1.42
C VAL A 151 -11.15 11.70 2.00
N GLY A 152 -11.35 11.72 3.33
CA GLY A 152 -12.18 12.71 4.00
C GLY A 152 -11.65 14.13 3.80
N MET A 153 -10.36 14.35 4.02
CA MET A 153 -9.74 15.65 3.80
C MET A 153 -9.75 16.07 2.32
N LEU A 154 -9.57 15.12 1.38
CA LEU A 154 -9.74 15.40 -0.05
C LEU A 154 -11.19 15.79 -0.39
N ALA A 155 -12.18 15.17 0.26
CA ALA A 155 -13.59 15.45 0.04
C ALA A 155 -13.93 16.92 0.32
N ASP A 156 -13.40 17.47 1.41
CA ASP A 156 -13.65 18.85 1.80
C ASP A 156 -13.07 19.84 0.78
N LEU A 157 -11.88 19.53 0.25
CA LEU A 157 -11.25 20.32 -0.81
C LEU A 157 -12.02 20.22 -2.14
N LEU A 158 -12.44 19.01 -2.52
CA LEU A 158 -13.22 18.78 -3.73
C LEU A 158 -14.59 19.45 -3.65
N ASP A 159 -15.23 19.44 -2.49
CA ASP A 159 -16.51 20.11 -2.28
C ASP A 159 -16.38 21.64 -2.38
N SER A 160 -15.29 22.18 -1.83
CA SER A 160 -14.98 23.61 -1.97
C SER A 160 -14.77 24.00 -3.45
N ALA A 161 -14.00 23.19 -4.20
CA ALA A 161 -13.79 23.39 -5.63
C ALA A 161 -15.09 23.23 -6.44
N TRP A 162 -15.95 22.28 -6.06
CA TRP A 162 -17.24 22.02 -6.69
C TRP A 162 -18.21 23.20 -6.50
N GLN A 163 -18.37 23.69 -5.27
CA GLN A 163 -19.26 24.82 -4.97
C GLN A 163 -18.85 26.10 -5.70
N GLN A 164 -17.54 26.35 -5.81
CA GLN A 164 -17.00 27.46 -6.61
C GLN A 164 -17.33 27.28 -8.09
N GLY A 165 -17.15 26.07 -8.62
CA GLY A 165 -17.44 25.78 -10.02
C GLY A 165 -18.87 26.11 -10.44
N CYS A 166 -19.87 26.02 -9.56
CA CYS A 166 -21.26 26.37 -9.88
C CYS A 166 -21.81 27.65 -9.25
N ASN A 167 -20.99 28.52 -8.66
CA ASN A 167 -21.48 29.68 -7.92
C ASN A 167 -22.58 29.30 -6.89
N GLY A 168 -22.43 28.14 -6.24
CA GLY A 168 -23.42 27.63 -5.27
C GLY A 168 -24.68 26.96 -5.84
N ALA A 169 -24.90 26.96 -7.16
CA ALA A 169 -26.10 26.39 -7.79
C ALA A 169 -26.01 24.87 -8.07
N CYS A 170 -24.94 24.17 -7.66
CA CYS A 170 -24.81 22.76 -7.97
C CYS A 170 -25.85 21.93 -7.18
N PRO A 171 -26.40 20.85 -7.78
CA PRO A 171 -27.21 19.90 -7.03
C PRO A 171 -26.39 19.22 -5.92
N GLN A 172 -26.88 19.28 -4.67
CA GLN A 172 -26.15 18.74 -3.52
C GLN A 172 -25.92 17.23 -3.58
N TRP A 173 -26.78 16.47 -4.26
CA TRP A 173 -26.65 15.01 -4.37
C TRP A 173 -25.48 14.57 -5.27
N MET A 174 -25.01 15.45 -6.16
CA MET A 174 -23.78 15.23 -6.94
C MET A 174 -22.52 15.71 -6.20
N SER A 175 -22.67 16.30 -5.00
CA SER A 175 -21.52 16.84 -4.30
C SER A 175 -20.50 15.73 -3.95
N PRO A 176 -19.20 16.03 -4.03
CA PRO A 176 -18.14 15.10 -3.63
C PRO A 176 -18.29 14.61 -2.20
N ARG A 177 -18.95 15.37 -1.32
CA ARG A 177 -19.21 14.99 0.09
C ARG A 177 -19.97 13.68 0.21
N TRP A 178 -21.05 13.49 -0.56
CA TRP A 178 -21.85 12.26 -0.47
C TRP A 178 -21.07 11.03 -0.94
N TRP A 179 -20.35 11.18 -2.05
CA TRP A 179 -19.50 10.12 -2.59
C TRP A 179 -18.35 9.78 -1.64
N SER A 180 -17.67 10.79 -1.12
CA SER A 180 -16.58 10.63 -0.17
C SER A 180 -17.04 10.08 1.17
N PHE A 181 -18.25 10.40 1.64
CA PHE A 181 -18.84 9.77 2.83
C PHE A 181 -19.03 8.27 2.60
N GLY A 182 -19.61 7.88 1.46
CA GLY A 182 -19.73 6.48 1.08
C GLY A 182 -18.38 5.76 1.01
N LEU A 183 -17.37 6.41 0.41
CA LEU A 183 -16.00 5.89 0.35
C LEU A 183 -15.36 5.78 1.73
N LEU A 184 -15.52 6.78 2.59
CA LEU A 184 -15.00 6.79 3.96
C LEU A 184 -15.60 5.64 4.77
N VAL A 185 -16.91 5.48 4.72
CA VAL A 185 -17.61 4.34 5.35
C VAL A 185 -17.09 3.02 4.78
N ALA A 186 -16.90 2.92 3.46
CA ALA A 186 -16.34 1.73 2.83
C ALA A 186 -14.89 1.43 3.29
N PHE A 187 -14.03 2.44 3.43
CA PHE A 187 -12.66 2.29 3.90
C PHE A 187 -12.58 1.93 5.38
N VAL A 188 -13.38 2.59 6.22
CA VAL A 188 -13.43 2.30 7.65
C VAL A 188 -13.99 0.91 7.89
N LEU A 189 -15.15 0.58 7.34
CA LEU A 189 -15.76 -0.75 7.52
C LEU A 189 -14.92 -1.83 6.86
N GLY A 190 -14.53 -1.65 5.59
CA GLY A 190 -13.72 -2.61 4.86
C GLY A 190 -12.34 -2.82 5.50
N GLY A 191 -11.66 -1.74 5.86
CA GLY A 191 -10.37 -1.77 6.51
C GLY A 191 -10.42 -2.37 7.92
N LEU A 192 -11.41 -2.00 8.76
CA LEU A 192 -11.59 -2.60 10.09
C LEU A 192 -11.94 -4.09 10.00
N LEU A 193 -12.77 -4.49 9.02
CA LEU A 193 -13.10 -5.89 8.79
C LEU A 193 -11.87 -6.72 8.38
N LEU A 194 -10.94 -6.12 7.63
CA LEU A 194 -9.68 -6.76 7.25
C LEU A 194 -8.66 -6.77 8.41
N THR A 195 -8.63 -5.73 9.24
CA THR A 195 -7.53 -5.50 10.20
C THR A 195 -7.87 -5.78 11.65
N VAL A 196 -9.13 -5.92 12.05
CA VAL A 196 -9.48 -6.17 13.46
C VAL A 196 -9.89 -7.64 13.66
N PRO A 197 -9.06 -8.45 14.35
CA PRO A 197 -9.38 -9.87 14.59
C PRO A 197 -10.69 -10.08 15.35
N ALA A 198 -11.08 -9.14 16.22
CA ALA A 198 -12.33 -9.20 16.97
C ALA A 198 -13.56 -9.14 16.05
N LEU A 199 -13.57 -8.25 15.05
CA LEU A 199 -14.64 -8.17 14.06
C LEU A 199 -14.70 -9.42 13.17
N GLN A 200 -13.56 -10.07 12.92
CA GLN A 200 -13.52 -11.34 12.19
C GLN A 200 -14.13 -12.52 12.97
N ARG A 201 -14.43 -12.38 14.27
CA ARG A 201 -15.14 -13.42 15.05
C ARG A 201 -16.61 -13.53 14.67
N ALA A 202 -17.23 -12.47 14.15
CA ALA A 202 -18.61 -12.48 13.68
C ALA A 202 -18.76 -13.43 12.47
N GLN A 203 -19.42 -14.59 12.68
CA GLN A 203 -19.47 -15.66 11.68
C GLN A 203 -20.05 -15.23 10.32
N ARG A 204 -21.04 -14.32 10.31
CA ARG A 204 -21.71 -13.86 9.08
C ARG A 204 -20.77 -13.03 8.20
N LEU A 205 -20.14 -12.00 8.77
CA LEU A 205 -19.17 -11.14 8.07
C LEU A 205 -17.95 -11.95 7.59
N ARG A 206 -17.53 -12.93 8.40
CA ARG A 206 -16.43 -13.83 8.04
C ARG A 206 -16.72 -14.63 6.76
N LYS A 207 -17.96 -15.05 6.50
CA LYS A 207 -18.31 -15.76 5.24
C LYS A 207 -18.20 -14.83 4.03
N ALA A 208 -18.69 -13.59 4.13
CA ALA A 208 -18.64 -12.62 3.03
C ALA A 208 -17.19 -12.23 2.69
N ILE A 209 -16.40 -11.87 3.70
CA ILE A 209 -14.97 -11.53 3.52
C ILE A 209 -14.21 -12.71 2.95
N ARG A 210 -14.49 -13.94 3.42
CA ARG A 210 -13.88 -15.15 2.84
C ARG A 210 -14.24 -15.34 1.38
N ARG A 211 -15.50 -15.15 0.97
CA ARG A 211 -15.88 -15.23 -0.45
C ARG A 211 -15.08 -14.24 -1.30
N LEU A 212 -14.90 -13.01 -0.79
CA LEU A 212 -14.10 -11.99 -1.46
C LEU A 212 -12.61 -12.37 -1.52
N GLN A 213 -12.04 -12.78 -0.38
CA GLN A 213 -10.65 -13.23 -0.27
C GLN A 213 -10.37 -14.53 -1.03
N HIS A 214 -11.38 -15.36 -1.31
CA HIS A 214 -11.24 -16.56 -2.13
C HIS A 214 -11.26 -16.27 -3.63
N ARG A 215 -11.56 -15.03 -4.05
CA ARG A 215 -11.41 -14.67 -5.46
C ARG A 215 -9.94 -14.79 -5.84
N THR A 216 -9.68 -15.56 -6.89
CA THR A 216 -8.33 -15.87 -7.40
C THR A 216 -7.51 -14.61 -7.66
N ALA A 217 -8.14 -13.54 -8.15
CA ALA A 217 -7.51 -12.24 -8.38
C ALA A 217 -6.98 -11.59 -7.09
N VAL A 218 -7.80 -11.56 -6.02
CA VAL A 218 -7.42 -10.95 -4.74
C VAL A 218 -6.25 -11.71 -4.11
N GLN A 219 -6.30 -13.05 -4.14
CA GLN A 219 -5.21 -13.87 -3.62
C GLN A 219 -3.94 -13.71 -4.45
N SER A 220 -4.07 -13.68 -5.79
CA SER A 220 -2.93 -13.48 -6.67
C SER A 220 -2.28 -12.11 -6.44
N ALA A 221 -3.08 -11.07 -6.17
CA ALA A 221 -2.57 -9.75 -5.82
C ALA A 221 -1.89 -9.76 -4.45
N ALA A 222 -2.48 -10.40 -3.43
CA ALA A 222 -1.85 -10.55 -2.11
C ALA A 222 -0.53 -11.32 -2.20
N ASP A 223 -0.49 -12.44 -2.92
CA ASP A 223 0.72 -13.23 -3.15
C ASP A 223 1.80 -12.44 -3.90
N PHE A 224 1.39 -11.55 -4.81
CA PHE A 224 2.31 -10.68 -5.54
C PHE A 224 2.90 -9.58 -4.65
N LEU A 225 2.11 -9.07 -3.69
CA LEU A 225 2.50 -7.97 -2.79
C LEU A 225 3.31 -8.46 -1.59
N LEU A 226 3.04 -9.66 -1.09
CA LEU A 226 3.78 -10.30 0.01
C LEU A 226 5.32 -10.26 -0.14
N PRO A 227 5.91 -10.66 -1.27
CA PRO A 227 7.37 -10.61 -1.46
C PRO A 227 7.89 -9.20 -1.75
N ARG A 228 7.00 -8.23 -2.01
CA ARG A 228 7.36 -6.85 -2.39
C ARG A 228 6.74 -5.85 -1.41
N PRO A 229 7.10 -5.92 -0.12
CA PRO A 229 6.52 -5.03 0.88
C PRO A 229 6.77 -3.54 0.60
N HIS A 230 7.80 -3.18 -0.17
CA HIS A 230 8.12 -1.79 -0.56
C HIS A 230 7.26 -1.24 -1.72
N LEU A 231 6.45 -2.08 -2.37
CA LEU A 231 5.69 -1.72 -3.56
C LEU A 231 4.68 -0.58 -3.34
N PRO A 232 3.95 -0.47 -2.21
CA PRO A 232 3.03 0.64 -1.97
C PRO A 232 3.72 2.00 -1.95
N ALA A 233 4.89 2.08 -1.32
CA ALA A 233 5.70 3.29 -1.28
C ALA A 233 6.30 3.61 -2.66
N LEU A 234 6.67 2.59 -3.43
CA LEU A 234 7.14 2.77 -4.81
C LEU A 234 6.03 3.32 -5.73
N ILE A 235 4.80 2.79 -5.63
CA ILE A 235 3.64 3.32 -6.37
C ILE A 235 3.43 4.80 -6.02
N THR A 236 3.49 5.12 -4.74
CA THR A 236 3.34 6.49 -4.24
C THR A 236 4.39 7.42 -4.84
N LEU A 237 5.66 7.01 -4.84
CA LEU A 237 6.75 7.79 -5.46
C LEU A 237 6.53 7.94 -6.97
N GLY A 238 6.12 6.87 -7.67
CA GLY A 238 5.81 6.92 -9.10
C GLY A 238 4.69 7.91 -9.42
N LEU A 239 3.62 7.90 -8.62
CA LEU A 239 2.51 8.85 -8.74
C LEU A 239 2.95 10.29 -8.46
N ALA A 240 3.74 10.51 -7.41
CA ALA A 240 4.29 11.82 -7.07
C ALA A 240 5.11 12.39 -8.24
N SER A 241 6.00 11.58 -8.81
CA SER A 241 6.82 11.96 -9.96
C SER A 241 5.97 12.21 -11.22
N ALA A 242 4.97 11.36 -11.50
CA ALA A 242 4.07 11.52 -12.64
C ALA A 242 3.23 12.81 -12.53
N ILE A 243 2.72 13.13 -11.33
CA ILE A 243 2.01 14.39 -11.07
C ILE A 243 2.96 15.58 -11.19
N GLY A 244 4.19 15.46 -10.69
CA GLY A 244 5.22 16.49 -10.85
C GLY A 244 5.51 16.79 -12.32
N ILE A 245 5.75 15.76 -13.14
CA ILE A 245 6.00 15.90 -14.58
C ILE A 245 4.74 16.43 -15.29
N GLY A 246 3.58 15.86 -15.02
CA GLY A 246 2.30 16.28 -15.61
C GLY A 246 1.97 17.74 -15.30
N SER A 247 2.28 18.21 -14.09
CA SER A 247 2.10 19.61 -13.71
C SER A 247 3.04 20.56 -14.47
N LEU A 248 4.25 20.13 -14.83
CA LEU A 248 5.15 20.92 -15.68
C LEU A 248 4.62 20.99 -17.10
N TRP A 249 4.13 19.86 -17.62
CA TRP A 249 3.57 19.78 -18.98
C TRP A 249 2.28 20.59 -19.14
N ALA A 250 1.38 20.55 -18.16
CA ALA A 250 0.10 21.27 -18.18
C ALA A 250 0.27 22.80 -18.32
N ARG A 251 1.38 23.38 -17.83
CA ARG A 251 1.68 24.81 -18.01
C ARG A 251 1.88 25.19 -19.48
N GLY A 252 2.44 24.30 -20.30
CA GLY A 252 2.65 24.59 -21.72
C GLY A 252 1.36 24.66 -22.54
N ILE A 253 0.30 24.00 -22.08
CA ILE A 253 -0.98 23.89 -22.81
C ILE A 253 -1.97 24.96 -22.37
N ALA A 254 -1.96 25.33 -21.09
CA ALA A 254 -2.89 26.33 -20.54
C ALA A 254 -2.74 27.72 -21.16
N VAL A 255 -1.57 28.05 -21.74
CA VAL A 255 -1.32 29.36 -22.38
C VAL A 255 -2.13 29.55 -23.67
N GLY A 256 -2.62 28.47 -24.30
CA GLY A 256 -3.35 28.55 -25.57
C GLY A 256 -4.87 28.36 -25.50
N ALA A 257 -5.41 27.88 -24.38
CA ALA A 257 -6.83 27.59 -24.24
C ALA A 257 -7.52 28.70 -23.43
N HIS A 258 -8.14 29.66 -24.13
CA HIS A 258 -8.99 30.69 -23.49
C HIS A 258 -10.24 30.12 -22.81
N GLU A 259 -10.56 28.84 -23.05
CA GLU A 259 -11.56 28.08 -22.32
C GLU A 259 -10.90 27.41 -21.12
N GLY A 260 -10.94 28.07 -19.96
CA GLY A 260 -10.45 27.50 -18.71
C GLY A 260 -11.09 26.13 -18.45
N LEU A 261 -10.26 25.15 -18.06
CA LEU A 261 -10.71 23.81 -17.69
C LEU A 261 -11.74 23.91 -16.56
N ASP A 262 -12.98 23.47 -16.81
CA ASP A 262 -14.03 23.43 -15.79
C ASP A 262 -13.60 22.46 -14.66
N PRO A 263 -13.39 22.93 -13.42
CA PRO A 263 -12.97 22.08 -12.30
C PRO A 263 -13.94 20.92 -12.06
N ARG A 264 -15.22 21.07 -12.40
CA ARG A 264 -16.25 20.03 -12.21
C ARG A 264 -15.93 18.73 -12.92
N ILE A 265 -15.31 18.82 -14.11
CA ILE A 265 -14.97 17.65 -14.93
C ILE A 265 -13.89 16.80 -14.24
N TRP A 266 -13.02 17.43 -13.44
CA TRP A 266 -11.86 16.78 -12.83
C TRP A 266 -12.11 16.26 -11.41
N VAL A 267 -13.11 16.80 -10.71
CA VAL A 267 -13.40 16.45 -9.33
C VAL A 267 -13.65 14.94 -9.15
N HIS A 268 -14.55 14.36 -9.96
CA HIS A 268 -14.87 12.93 -9.84
C HIS A 268 -13.72 12.01 -10.30
N PRO A 269 -13.05 12.26 -11.45
CA PRO A 269 -11.87 11.49 -11.82
C PRO A 269 -10.78 11.51 -10.75
N VAL A 270 -10.47 12.68 -10.15
CA VAL A 270 -9.46 12.80 -9.09
C VAL A 270 -9.89 12.05 -7.83
N LEU A 271 -11.17 12.12 -7.45
CA LEU A 271 -11.71 11.37 -6.32
C LEU A 271 -11.61 9.85 -6.55
N ILE A 272 -12.05 9.37 -7.71
CA ILE A 272 -12.03 7.94 -8.07
C ILE A 272 -10.58 7.44 -8.11
N LEU A 273 -9.68 8.21 -8.71
CA LEU A 273 -8.27 7.86 -8.80
C LEU A 273 -7.64 7.81 -7.40
N THR A 274 -7.89 8.81 -6.55
CA THR A 274 -7.38 8.81 -5.18
C THR A 274 -7.94 7.65 -4.38
N ALA A 275 -9.25 7.40 -4.44
CA ALA A 275 -9.87 6.24 -3.78
C ALA A 275 -9.26 4.92 -4.27
N THR A 276 -9.00 4.80 -5.57
CA THR A 276 -8.35 3.62 -6.14
C THR A 276 -6.93 3.44 -5.59
N VAL A 277 -6.12 4.51 -5.56
CA VAL A 277 -4.76 4.49 -5.01
C VAL A 277 -4.80 4.12 -3.51
N MET A 278 -5.70 4.73 -2.74
CA MET A 278 -5.90 4.43 -1.32
C MET A 278 -6.34 2.99 -1.08
N ALA A 279 -7.23 2.45 -1.92
CA ALA A 279 -7.67 1.05 -1.83
C ALA A 279 -6.53 0.08 -2.15
N ILE A 280 -5.74 0.35 -3.18
CA ILE A 280 -4.56 -0.45 -3.52
C ILE A 280 -3.54 -0.39 -2.37
N PHE A 281 -3.30 0.80 -1.82
CA PHE A 281 -2.38 1.01 -0.71
C PHE A 281 -2.85 0.25 0.54
N ALA A 282 -4.09 0.43 0.95
CA ALA A 282 -4.72 -0.26 2.08
C ALA A 282 -4.68 -1.79 1.91
N PHE A 283 -5.01 -2.27 0.71
CA PHE A 283 -4.96 -3.69 0.39
C PHE A 283 -3.54 -4.26 0.47
N ALA A 284 -2.56 -3.53 -0.08
CA ALA A 284 -1.18 -3.96 -0.10
C ALA A 284 -0.55 -3.98 1.30
N THR A 285 -0.75 -2.92 2.07
CA THR A 285 -0.28 -2.84 3.46
C THR A 285 -0.96 -3.91 4.34
N GLY A 286 -2.27 -4.09 4.21
CA GLY A 286 -3.01 -5.15 4.91
C GLY A 286 -2.54 -6.55 4.55
N SER A 287 -2.26 -6.82 3.27
CA SER A 287 -1.78 -8.12 2.80
C SER A 287 -0.38 -8.45 3.31
N VAL A 288 0.50 -7.45 3.42
CA VAL A 288 1.87 -7.63 3.92
C VAL A 288 1.91 -7.79 5.44
N LEU A 289 1.10 -7.01 6.17
CA LEU A 289 1.08 -7.00 7.64
C LEU A 289 0.26 -8.16 8.23
N ASP A 290 -0.67 -8.74 7.48
CA ASP A 290 -1.44 -9.92 7.90
C ASP A 290 -1.42 -11.04 6.85
N PRO A 291 -0.25 -11.66 6.62
CA PRO A 291 -0.17 -12.81 5.72
C PRO A 291 -1.12 -13.91 6.20
N ALA A 292 -1.73 -14.61 5.24
CA ALA A 292 -2.60 -15.74 5.54
C ALA A 292 -1.91 -16.72 6.51
N PRO A 293 -2.59 -17.16 7.59
CA PRO A 293 -1.99 -18.03 8.58
C PRO A 293 -1.51 -19.32 7.92
N THR A 294 -0.35 -19.80 8.36
CA THR A 294 0.23 -21.04 7.83
C THR A 294 0.41 -22.06 8.95
N LYS A 295 0.27 -23.35 8.62
CA LYS A 295 0.52 -24.48 9.51
C LYS A 295 1.68 -25.28 8.94
N SER A 296 2.69 -25.58 9.73
CA SER A 296 3.80 -26.42 9.30
C SER A 296 3.29 -27.82 8.95
N LEU A 297 3.66 -28.31 7.77
CA LEU A 297 3.35 -29.66 7.31
C LEU A 297 4.48 -30.65 7.61
N GLY A 298 5.71 -30.15 7.66
CA GLY A 298 6.90 -30.96 7.84
C GLY A 298 8.11 -30.34 7.14
N ARG A 299 9.25 -31.00 7.33
CA ARG A 299 10.49 -30.68 6.63
C ARG A 299 10.84 -31.84 5.70
N SER A 300 11.38 -31.54 4.53
CA SER A 300 11.88 -32.56 3.60
C SER A 300 13.16 -32.08 2.94
N MET A 301 14.09 -33.00 2.73
CA MET A 301 15.33 -32.73 2.03
C MET A 301 15.07 -32.82 0.52
N VAL A 302 15.21 -31.71 -0.20
CA VAL A 302 15.06 -31.67 -1.66
C VAL A 302 16.35 -31.12 -2.26
N ASP A 303 17.04 -31.94 -3.05
CA ASP A 303 18.28 -31.60 -3.75
C ASP A 303 19.35 -31.00 -2.81
N GLY A 304 19.50 -31.57 -1.61
CA GLY A 304 20.48 -31.12 -0.60
C GLY A 304 20.08 -29.86 0.18
N HIS A 305 18.87 -29.32 -0.06
CA HIS A 305 18.28 -28.25 0.73
C HIS A 305 17.23 -28.82 1.69
N GLU A 306 17.32 -28.48 2.97
CA GLU A 306 16.25 -28.78 3.93
C GLU A 306 15.15 -27.73 3.75
N LEU A 307 14.00 -28.16 3.24
CA LEU A 307 12.86 -27.29 2.95
C LEU A 307 11.75 -27.53 3.97
N GLU A 308 11.22 -26.47 4.56
CA GLU A 308 10.01 -26.50 5.36
C GLU A 308 8.78 -26.20 4.49
N PHE A 309 7.79 -27.08 4.55
CA PHE A 309 6.54 -26.93 3.84
C PHE A 309 5.48 -26.46 4.80
N ARG A 310 4.79 -25.35 4.48
CA ARG A 310 3.73 -24.79 5.32
C ARG A 310 2.43 -24.66 4.55
N ALA A 311 1.40 -25.37 4.98
CA ALA A 311 0.05 -25.26 4.45
C ALA A 311 -0.51 -23.88 4.76
N VAL A 312 -1.01 -23.17 3.75
CA VAL A 312 -1.79 -21.96 3.96
C VAL A 312 -3.17 -22.39 4.45
N VAL A 313 -3.53 -22.00 5.68
CA VAL A 313 -4.74 -22.49 6.34
C VAL A 313 -5.96 -22.17 5.47
N ARG A 314 -6.73 -23.21 5.12
CA ARG A 314 -7.95 -23.17 4.28
C ARG A 314 -7.73 -22.86 2.79
N LEU A 315 -6.50 -22.89 2.30
CA LEU A 315 -6.21 -22.79 0.86
C LEU A 315 -5.42 -24.01 0.41
N PRO A 316 -5.70 -24.59 -0.78
CA PRO A 316 -4.94 -25.69 -1.35
C PRO A 316 -3.59 -25.19 -1.89
N ARG A 317 -2.77 -24.66 -0.99
CA ARG A 317 -1.49 -24.00 -1.27
C ARG A 317 -0.49 -24.30 -0.17
N VAL A 318 0.75 -24.54 -0.56
CA VAL A 318 1.86 -24.81 0.36
C VAL A 318 2.98 -23.83 0.09
N ARG A 319 3.37 -23.06 1.11
CA ARG A 319 4.56 -22.21 1.08
C ARG A 319 5.78 -23.08 1.33
N VAL A 320 6.83 -22.83 0.55
CA VAL A 320 8.10 -23.55 0.64
C VAL A 320 9.14 -22.57 1.18
N VAL A 321 9.72 -22.91 2.32
CA VAL A 321 10.71 -22.10 3.03
C VAL A 321 12.01 -22.89 3.10
N ASP A 322 13.14 -22.28 2.75
CA ASP A 322 14.44 -22.89 2.98
C ASP A 322 14.79 -22.76 4.47
N VAL A 323 15.03 -23.88 5.15
CA VAL A 323 15.29 -23.92 6.60
C VAL A 323 16.61 -23.24 6.94
N LYS A 324 17.62 -23.35 6.08
CA LYS A 324 18.96 -22.79 6.35
C LYS A 324 18.96 -21.27 6.31
N THR A 325 18.23 -20.71 5.34
CA THR A 325 18.18 -19.26 5.12
C THR A 325 16.97 -18.61 5.78
N GLY A 326 15.93 -19.38 6.09
CA GLY A 326 14.62 -18.88 6.52
C GLY A 326 13.83 -18.21 5.39
N GLU A 327 14.33 -18.21 4.16
CA GLU A 327 13.75 -17.50 3.03
C GLU A 327 12.60 -18.29 2.39
N VAL A 328 11.53 -17.58 2.01
CA VAL A 328 10.41 -18.18 1.29
C VAL A 328 10.76 -18.30 -0.19
N LEU A 329 11.01 -19.51 -0.68
CA LEU A 329 11.37 -19.78 -2.08
C LEU A 329 10.18 -19.57 -3.02
N GLY A 330 8.98 -19.92 -2.58
CA GLY A 330 7.78 -19.81 -3.39
C GLY A 330 6.54 -20.42 -2.74
N THR A 331 5.48 -20.52 -3.54
CA THR A 331 4.24 -21.19 -3.16
C THR A 331 3.85 -22.22 -4.22
N VAL A 332 3.65 -23.46 -3.80
CA VAL A 332 3.05 -24.50 -4.63
C VAL A 332 1.54 -24.26 -4.67
N VAL A 333 1.02 -23.99 -5.87
CA VAL A 333 -0.40 -23.77 -6.13
C VAL A 333 -0.98 -24.92 -6.96
N GLY A 334 -2.29 -25.10 -6.89
CA GLY A 334 -2.99 -26.14 -7.65
C GLY A 334 -2.76 -27.54 -7.10
N LEU A 335 -2.62 -27.69 -5.77
CA LEU A 335 -2.45 -28.98 -5.11
C LEU A 335 -3.66 -29.91 -5.31
N ALA A 336 -4.85 -29.36 -5.56
CA ALA A 336 -6.06 -30.11 -5.92
C ALA A 336 -6.08 -30.52 -7.42
N SER A 337 -5.17 -30.01 -8.23
CA SER A 337 -5.08 -30.32 -9.66
C SER A 337 -4.03 -31.39 -9.92
N ARG A 338 -4.12 -32.11 -11.05
CA ARG A 338 -3.12 -33.10 -11.47
C ARG A 338 -1.72 -32.51 -11.75
N ARG A 339 -1.59 -31.18 -11.85
CA ARG A 339 -0.34 -30.49 -12.22
C ARG A 339 -0.07 -29.32 -11.26
N PRO A 340 0.36 -29.59 -10.01
CA PRO A 340 0.81 -28.54 -9.11
C PRO A 340 1.94 -27.72 -9.73
N LYS A 341 1.95 -26.41 -9.49
CA LYS A 341 2.97 -25.50 -10.00
C LYS A 341 3.60 -24.72 -8.85
N LEU A 342 4.93 -24.76 -8.76
CA LEU A 342 5.69 -23.89 -7.87
C LEU A 342 5.79 -22.49 -8.48
N ARG A 343 5.22 -21.48 -7.81
CA ARG A 343 5.36 -20.07 -8.18
C ARG A 343 6.44 -19.42 -7.29
N PRO A 344 7.56 -18.93 -7.87
CA PRO A 344 8.57 -18.22 -7.10
C PRO A 344 8.00 -16.92 -6.54
N TRP A 345 8.48 -16.52 -5.36
CA TRP A 345 8.08 -15.26 -4.73
C TRP A 345 8.94 -14.08 -5.20
N ASP A 346 10.24 -14.31 -5.39
CA ASP A 346 11.19 -13.29 -5.78
C ASP A 346 12.19 -13.82 -6.82
N ALA A 347 13.13 -12.95 -7.23
CA ALA A 347 14.18 -13.30 -8.17
C ALA A 347 15.13 -14.38 -7.61
N ARG A 348 15.27 -14.52 -6.28
CA ARG A 348 16.08 -15.57 -5.68
C ARG A 348 15.39 -16.92 -5.77
N GLY A 349 14.11 -17.01 -5.41
CA GLY A 349 13.28 -18.20 -5.63
C GLY A 349 13.25 -18.59 -7.09
N ALA A 350 13.13 -17.63 -8.01
CA ALA A 350 13.20 -17.89 -9.44
C ALA A 350 14.58 -18.44 -9.87
N ARG A 351 15.69 -17.86 -9.39
CA ARG A 351 17.04 -18.36 -9.65
C ARG A 351 17.28 -19.73 -9.03
N TRP A 352 16.75 -19.99 -7.84
CA TRP A 352 16.82 -21.30 -7.19
C TRP A 352 16.09 -22.35 -8.03
N ILE A 353 14.87 -22.03 -8.49
CA ILE A 353 14.09 -22.87 -9.40
C ILE A 353 14.84 -23.11 -10.71
N GLN A 354 15.44 -22.07 -11.30
CA GLN A 354 16.17 -22.18 -12.56
C GLN A 354 17.44 -23.03 -12.40
N LYS A 355 18.27 -22.75 -11.40
CA LYS A 355 19.51 -23.48 -11.10
C LYS A 355 19.26 -24.97 -10.86
N ASN A 356 18.18 -25.32 -10.14
CA ASN A 356 17.84 -26.72 -9.87
C ASN A 356 17.12 -27.38 -11.05
N ARG A 357 16.55 -26.60 -11.99
CA ARG A 357 16.05 -27.13 -13.26
C ARG A 357 17.20 -27.54 -14.17
N GLU A 358 18.28 -26.76 -14.21
CA GLU A 358 19.46 -27.02 -15.03
C GLU A 358 20.29 -28.21 -14.52
N LYS A 359 20.41 -28.38 -13.21
CA LYS A 359 21.26 -29.43 -12.63
C LYS A 359 20.71 -30.86 -12.75
N GLU A 360 19.40 -31.06 -12.68
CA GLU A 360 18.82 -32.42 -12.63
C GLU A 360 17.45 -32.56 -13.32
N GLY A 361 16.87 -31.50 -13.91
CA GLY A 361 15.52 -31.52 -14.48
C GLY A 361 14.37 -31.78 -13.49
N ALA A 362 14.68 -32.19 -12.25
CA ALA A 362 13.73 -32.72 -11.28
C ALA A 362 13.38 -31.75 -10.15
N GLY A 363 14.14 -30.69 -9.90
CA GLY A 363 14.00 -29.90 -8.66
C GLY A 363 12.59 -29.32 -8.42
N PRO A 364 11.99 -28.56 -9.36
CA PRO A 364 10.64 -28.03 -9.17
C PRO A 364 9.57 -29.13 -9.08
N ALA A 365 9.74 -30.23 -9.81
CA ALA A 365 8.83 -31.38 -9.79
C ALA A 365 8.90 -32.11 -8.44
N ARG A 366 10.10 -32.34 -7.90
CA ARG A 366 10.33 -32.93 -6.57
C ARG A 366 9.75 -32.06 -5.46
N VAL A 367 9.94 -30.74 -5.51
CA VAL A 367 9.30 -29.81 -4.56
C VAL A 367 7.77 -29.90 -4.64
N CYS A 368 7.21 -29.96 -5.85
CA CYS A 368 5.76 -30.08 -6.02
C CYS A 368 5.23 -31.45 -5.56
N ALA A 369 5.98 -32.52 -5.78
CA ALA A 369 5.65 -33.88 -5.32
C ALA A 369 5.66 -33.95 -3.79
N ALA A 370 6.73 -33.49 -3.16
CA ALA A 370 6.86 -33.42 -1.69
C ALA A 370 5.74 -32.57 -1.07
N ALA A 371 5.44 -31.39 -1.66
CA ALA A 371 4.33 -30.56 -1.21
C ALA A 371 2.97 -31.28 -1.37
N GLY A 372 2.77 -32.03 -2.46
CA GLY A 372 1.54 -32.79 -2.71
C GLY A 372 1.36 -33.99 -1.76
N GLU A 373 2.43 -34.67 -1.39
CA GLU A 373 2.41 -35.76 -0.40
C GLU A 373 2.05 -35.24 0.99
N LEU A 374 2.78 -34.21 1.46
CA LEU A 374 2.54 -33.57 2.75
C LEU A 374 1.13 -32.95 2.84
N TRP A 375 0.64 -32.38 1.73
CA TRP A 375 -0.73 -31.85 1.66
C TRP A 375 -1.79 -32.95 1.79
N ARG A 376 -1.63 -34.08 1.08
CA ARG A 376 -2.56 -35.23 1.18
C ARG A 376 -2.57 -35.84 2.57
N GLU A 377 -1.41 -35.90 3.24
CA GLU A 377 -1.35 -36.33 4.63
C GLU A 377 -2.09 -35.36 5.57
N TYR A 378 -1.91 -34.06 5.37
CA TYR A 378 -2.63 -33.04 6.12
C TYR A 378 -4.14 -33.10 5.94
N GLU A 379 -4.62 -33.33 4.71
CA GLU A 379 -6.05 -33.51 4.44
C GLU A 379 -6.61 -34.77 5.09
N ARG A 380 -5.86 -35.89 5.10
CA ARG A 380 -6.29 -37.13 5.77
C ARG A 380 -6.45 -37.00 7.29
N ARG A 381 -5.69 -36.09 7.92
CA ARG A 381 -5.76 -35.84 9.37
C ARG A 381 -6.86 -34.86 9.79
N ARG A 382 -7.53 -34.23 8.83
CA ARG A 382 -8.50 -33.16 9.07
C ARG A 382 -9.92 -33.67 8.88
#